data_AF-A0A9W3D9I9-F1
#
_entry.id   AF-A0A9W3D9I9-F1
#
_cell.length_a   1.000
_cell.length_b   1.000
_cell.length_c   1.000
_cell.angle_alpha   90.00
_cell.angle_beta   90.00
_cell.angle_gamma   90.00
#
_symmetry.space_group_name_H-M   'P 1'
#
loop_
_entity.id
_entity.type
_entity.pdbx_description
1 polymer ?
#
loop_
_entity_poly.entity_id
_entity_poly.type
_entity_poly.pdbx_seq_one_letter_code
_entity_poly.pdbx_strand_id
1 'polypeptide(L)'
;MATRSSDGDECDEIKLLRRDRATATRSSDGDGRRRDRAKAARSSFTRLLSEEASDATDEMMEQEMTLAKLMLGLVGTIKCGNSGDILRSGDRWVTVKGGTLVSSRETFEAGFFRFAGRESWFLGIWYKNVPERTYVWVGNRKDPLHSSNGTLEIYDDHELVIRDKSNLAVRFSTRNERRENSSSTTTVAQLLENGNLVLKDPNNDNPEDFFWQSFHEPTDTILPEMKVLWNYQKKYLTSWRALDDPQPGNYVFKSGSAEYPVLATWHKDVVPIYRSGPWNGNKFIGAPPLFRLAWIDEQILYLSITTTENKSYTRVQLDHEGSVRHYSSNQRSRKWDQQWSSSLEQCDLYYSCTPNAYCSVVSSSKVCECIPGFGLNVTTKECVRKKNGICNGDNHFSLISKMNLPDTYKVKPYLSITKPKQCRKICRWDCSCTAYTISISLETGNRSCITWSGHLVDLRSYSDEGVDLYVRTAGRGSSNN
;
A
#
# COMPACT_ATOMS: atom_id res chain seq x y z
N MET A 1 -3.10 -36.68 28.40
CA MET A 1 -3.29 -35.97 29.69
C MET A 1 -3.45 -34.49 29.35
N ALA A 2 -4.68 -34.05 29.08
CA ALA A 2 -5.60 -33.39 30.05
C ALA A 2 -5.12 -31.95 30.33
N THR A 3 -5.58 -30.89 29.65
CA THR A 3 -6.90 -30.20 29.57
C THR A 3 -6.87 -28.85 30.31
N ARG A 4 -7.39 -27.81 29.63
CA ARG A 4 -8.10 -26.56 30.07
C ARG A 4 -7.48 -25.33 29.39
N SER A 5 -8.12 -24.61 28.45
CA SER A 5 -9.45 -23.95 28.38
C SER A 5 -9.64 -22.82 29.39
N SER A 6 -9.63 -21.57 28.91
CA SER A 6 -10.36 -20.45 29.50
C SER A 6 -10.62 -19.39 28.44
N ASP A 7 -11.85 -19.38 27.94
CA ASP A 7 -12.53 -18.19 27.43
C ASP A 7 -12.88 -17.26 28.60
N GLY A 8 -13.08 -15.97 28.30
CA GLY A 8 -14.04 -15.12 29.01
C GLY A 8 -13.46 -13.94 29.79
N ASP A 9 -13.63 -12.75 29.20
CA ASP A 9 -14.00 -11.45 29.79
C ASP A 9 -13.23 -10.87 30.99
N GLU A 10 -12.65 -9.68 30.78
CA GLU A 10 -13.00 -8.51 31.60
C GLU A 10 -12.56 -7.19 30.92
N CYS A 11 -13.54 -6.45 30.38
CA CYS A 11 -13.54 -5.00 30.43
C CYS A 11 -14.12 -4.62 31.80
N ASP A 12 -13.34 -3.98 32.68
CA ASP A 12 -13.66 -2.61 33.10
C ASP A 12 -12.72 -2.11 34.21
N GLU A 13 -12.40 -0.83 34.06
CA GLU A 13 -11.48 -0.06 34.86
C GLU A 13 -12.28 1.08 35.56
N ILE A 14 -11.80 1.48 36.75
CA ILE A 14 -11.95 2.80 37.43
C ILE A 14 -13.28 3.12 38.16
N LYS A 15 -13.23 3.26 39.51
CA LYS A 15 -13.12 4.58 40.22
C LYS A 15 -13.11 4.52 41.76
N LEU A 16 -12.04 5.08 42.31
CA LEU A 16 -11.88 5.62 43.66
C LEU A 16 -12.91 6.72 43.98
N LEU A 17 -13.32 6.84 45.25
CA LEU A 17 -13.16 8.08 46.06
C LEU A 17 -13.49 7.85 47.56
N ARG A 18 -12.42 7.97 48.37
CA ARG A 18 -12.28 8.53 49.74
C ARG A 18 -13.09 8.01 50.95
N ARG A 19 -12.35 7.33 51.84
CA ARG A 19 -12.47 7.33 53.31
C ARG A 19 -11.95 8.65 53.89
N ASP A 20 -12.57 9.14 54.97
CA ASP A 20 -11.89 9.37 56.25
C ASP A 20 -12.80 9.91 57.38
N ARG A 21 -12.39 9.59 58.62
CA ARG A 21 -12.85 9.99 59.98
C ARG A 21 -13.98 9.16 60.61
N ALA A 22 -13.97 8.89 61.92
CA ALA A 22 -12.98 8.99 63.00
C ALA A 22 -13.59 8.27 64.22
N THR A 23 -12.75 7.75 65.11
CA THR A 23 -13.08 7.05 66.36
C THR A 23 -13.20 8.00 67.56
N ALA A 24 -14.17 7.71 68.45
CA ALA A 24 -14.19 7.86 69.93
C ALA A 24 -14.04 9.30 70.53
N THR A 25 -14.65 9.75 71.64
CA THR A 25 -15.28 9.12 72.81
C THR A 25 -15.96 10.20 73.70
N ARG A 26 -17.10 9.82 74.33
CA ARG A 26 -17.57 10.06 75.73
C ARG A 26 -17.83 11.45 76.38
N SER A 27 -18.95 11.43 77.14
CA SER A 27 -19.40 12.22 78.31
C SER A 27 -20.03 13.59 78.00
N SER A 28 -21.08 14.09 78.65
CA SER A 28 -21.95 13.62 79.76
C SER A 28 -23.21 14.51 79.80
N ASP A 29 -24.35 13.93 80.21
CA ASP A 29 -25.51 14.52 80.93
C ASP A 29 -26.19 15.84 80.51
N GLY A 30 -27.53 15.78 80.45
CA GLY A 30 -28.38 16.98 80.47
C GLY A 30 -29.79 16.85 79.89
N ASP A 31 -30.65 16.07 80.55
CA ASP A 31 -32.09 16.33 80.77
C ASP A 31 -33.09 16.49 79.60
N GLY A 32 -33.77 15.37 79.33
CA GLY A 32 -35.23 15.20 79.39
C GLY A 32 -36.20 16.36 79.10
N ARG A 33 -37.13 16.07 78.17
CA ARG A 33 -38.47 16.66 77.98
C ARG A 33 -38.60 17.90 77.07
N ARG A 34 -38.15 17.74 75.82
CA ARG A 34 -38.90 18.18 74.62
C ARG A 34 -38.92 17.08 73.52
N ARG A 35 -38.89 15.80 73.92
CA ARG A 35 -38.80 14.64 73.02
C ARG A 35 -40.15 14.09 72.50
N ASP A 36 -41.29 14.54 73.01
CA ASP A 36 -42.57 13.89 72.70
C ASP A 36 -43.46 14.63 71.69
N ARG A 37 -43.10 15.85 71.27
CA ARG A 37 -43.75 16.52 70.11
C ARG A 37 -42.94 16.43 68.81
N ALA A 38 -41.64 16.15 68.89
CA ALA A 38 -40.79 15.95 67.71
C ALA A 38 -40.86 14.52 67.14
N LYS A 39 -41.28 13.51 67.91
CA LYS A 39 -41.41 12.12 67.44
C LYS A 39 -42.68 11.88 66.60
N ALA A 40 -43.79 12.55 66.92
CA ALA A 40 -45.04 12.42 66.15
C ALA A 40 -44.96 13.14 64.78
N ALA A 41 -44.34 14.33 64.73
CA ALA A 41 -44.15 15.06 63.47
C ALA A 41 -43.15 14.37 62.52
N ARG A 42 -42.11 13.71 63.06
CA ARG A 42 -41.14 12.95 62.25
C ARG A 42 -41.79 11.70 61.66
N SER A 43 -42.62 10.98 62.41
CA SER A 43 -43.31 9.76 61.91
C SER A 43 -44.26 10.06 60.73
N SER A 44 -45.06 11.12 60.80
CA SER A 44 -45.94 11.53 59.69
C SER A 44 -45.16 12.02 58.48
N PHE A 45 -44.04 12.73 58.67
CA PHE A 45 -43.24 13.25 57.55
C PHE A 45 -42.45 12.13 56.84
N THR A 46 -41.94 11.13 57.57
CA THR A 46 -41.28 9.96 56.93
C THR A 46 -42.27 9.09 56.16
N ARG A 47 -43.55 9.05 56.57
CA ARG A 47 -44.59 8.27 55.88
C ARG A 47 -45.06 8.94 54.58
N LEU A 48 -45.21 10.27 54.59
CA LEU A 48 -45.49 11.05 53.38
C LEU A 48 -44.34 10.97 52.37
N LEU A 49 -43.09 11.06 52.84
CA LEU A 49 -41.91 10.90 51.96
C LEU A 49 -41.75 9.46 51.43
N SER A 50 -42.21 8.43 52.14
CA SER A 50 -42.20 7.06 51.63
C SER A 50 -43.31 6.77 50.62
N GLU A 51 -44.48 7.39 50.79
CA GLU A 51 -45.60 7.28 49.85
C GLU A 51 -45.33 8.09 48.56
N GLU A 52 -44.78 9.30 48.66
CA GLU A 52 -44.33 10.08 47.48
C GLU A 52 -43.12 9.43 46.77
N ALA A 53 -42.22 8.78 47.51
CA ALA A 53 -41.13 8.02 46.90
C ALA A 53 -41.61 6.72 46.23
N SER A 54 -42.65 6.06 46.75
CA SER A 54 -43.22 4.88 46.09
C SER A 54 -43.99 5.25 44.82
N ASP A 55 -44.79 6.32 44.84
CA ASP A 55 -45.50 6.81 43.66
C ASP A 55 -44.51 7.30 42.58
N ALA A 56 -43.44 8.01 42.96
CA ALA A 56 -42.41 8.42 42.04
C ALA A 56 -41.61 7.24 41.45
N THR A 57 -41.45 6.13 42.19
CA THR A 57 -40.82 4.91 41.64
C THR A 57 -41.74 4.12 40.73
N ASP A 58 -43.06 4.13 40.97
CA ASP A 58 -44.04 3.45 40.12
C ASP A 58 -44.28 4.23 38.82
N GLU A 59 -44.38 5.57 38.84
CA GLU A 59 -44.46 6.39 37.61
C GLU A 59 -43.18 6.30 36.77
N MET A 60 -42.00 6.27 37.40
CA MET A 60 -40.72 6.14 36.71
C MET A 60 -40.54 4.73 36.12
N MET A 61 -41.04 3.69 36.79
CA MET A 61 -41.05 2.31 36.28
C MET A 61 -42.06 2.14 35.14
N GLU A 62 -43.21 2.83 35.17
CA GLU A 62 -44.19 2.79 34.10
C GLU A 62 -43.70 3.55 32.85
N GLN A 63 -42.98 4.68 33.03
CA GLN A 63 -42.33 5.41 31.93
C GLN A 63 -41.17 4.60 31.31
N GLU A 64 -40.32 3.97 32.12
CA GLU A 64 -39.25 3.06 31.66
C GLU A 64 -39.83 1.84 30.91
N MET A 65 -40.94 1.27 31.40
CA MET A 65 -41.59 0.14 30.75
C MET A 65 -42.31 0.54 29.45
N THR A 66 -42.76 1.80 29.34
CA THR A 66 -43.33 2.37 28.10
C THR A 66 -42.23 2.70 27.09
N LEU A 67 -41.08 3.20 27.54
CA LEU A 67 -39.88 3.40 26.72
C LEU A 67 -39.32 2.08 26.23
N ALA A 68 -39.25 1.06 27.10
CA ALA A 68 -38.84 -0.30 26.73
C ALA A 68 -39.82 -0.93 25.72
N LYS A 69 -41.13 -0.71 25.85
CA LYS A 69 -42.13 -1.15 24.85
C LYS A 69 -42.02 -0.40 23.52
N LEU A 70 -41.68 0.90 23.53
CA LEU A 70 -41.37 1.65 22.30
C LEU A 70 -40.06 1.17 21.65
N MET A 71 -39.05 0.83 22.44
CA MET A 71 -37.77 0.28 21.97
C MET A 71 -37.91 -1.16 21.46
N LEU A 72 -38.77 -1.98 22.07
CA LEU A 72 -39.14 -3.33 21.61
C LEU A 72 -40.04 -3.31 20.36
N GLY A 73 -40.87 -2.27 20.19
CA GLY A 73 -41.69 -2.04 18.99
C GLY A 73 -40.91 -1.53 17.76
N LEU A 74 -39.71 -1.00 17.98
CA LEU A 74 -38.75 -0.58 16.94
C LEU A 74 -37.76 -1.68 16.53
N VAL A 75 -37.84 -2.87 17.15
CA VAL A 75 -37.20 -4.09 16.63
C VAL A 75 -38.07 -4.67 15.50
N GLY A 76 -38.39 -3.83 14.51
CA GLY A 76 -38.62 -4.32 13.16
C GLY A 76 -37.31 -4.96 12.72
N THR A 77 -37.36 -6.24 12.36
CA THR A 77 -36.25 -7.08 11.88
C THR A 77 -35.11 -6.28 11.24
N ILE A 78 -34.16 -5.82 12.05
CA ILE A 78 -32.84 -5.49 11.56
C ILE A 78 -32.27 -6.84 11.18
N LYS A 79 -32.36 -7.18 9.89
CA LYS A 79 -31.43 -8.16 9.32
C LYS A 79 -30.05 -7.60 9.61
N CYS A 80 -29.39 -8.08 10.66
CA CYS A 80 -27.94 -8.03 10.71
C CYS A 80 -27.49 -8.66 9.39
N GLY A 81 -26.94 -7.86 8.49
CA GLY A 81 -26.17 -8.42 7.39
C GLY A 81 -25.12 -9.30 8.06
N ASN A 82 -25.08 -10.58 7.71
CA ASN A 82 -24.02 -11.46 8.18
C ASN A 82 -22.70 -10.87 7.67
N SER A 83 -21.97 -10.07 8.45
CA SER A 83 -20.65 -9.61 8.02
C SER A 83 -19.65 -10.71 8.35
N GLY A 84 -19.61 -11.73 7.49
CA GLY A 84 -18.61 -12.79 7.53
C GLY A 84 -17.44 -12.46 6.61
N ASP A 85 -16.32 -13.15 6.81
CA ASP A 85 -15.18 -13.12 5.90
C ASP A 85 -15.33 -14.12 4.74
N ILE A 86 -16.29 -15.06 4.82
CA ILE A 86 -16.48 -16.19 3.92
C ILE A 86 -17.80 -16.12 3.14
N LEU A 87 -17.71 -16.44 1.85
CA LEU A 87 -18.80 -16.72 0.93
C LEU A 87 -18.73 -18.19 0.49
N ARG A 88 -19.82 -18.96 0.61
CA ARG A 88 -19.84 -20.40 0.24
C ARG A 88 -20.46 -20.62 -1.14
N SER A 89 -20.22 -21.79 -1.74
CA SER A 89 -20.94 -22.17 -2.96
C SER A 89 -22.45 -22.31 -2.69
N GLY A 90 -23.28 -21.86 -3.63
CA GLY A 90 -24.74 -21.78 -3.48
C GLY A 90 -25.23 -20.52 -2.75
N ASP A 91 -24.34 -19.80 -2.05
CA ASP A 91 -24.65 -18.51 -1.48
C ASP A 91 -24.75 -17.47 -2.61
N ARG A 92 -25.95 -16.90 -2.80
CA ARG A 92 -26.14 -15.69 -3.60
C ARG A 92 -26.02 -14.49 -2.71
N TRP A 93 -24.80 -13.98 -2.58
CA TRP A 93 -24.55 -12.83 -1.73
C TRP A 93 -24.37 -11.55 -2.53
N VAL A 94 -24.74 -10.48 -1.84
CA VAL A 94 -24.54 -9.10 -2.25
C VAL A 94 -25.42 -8.69 -3.42
N THR A 95 -26.61 -8.21 -3.10
CA THR A 95 -27.20 -7.11 -3.90
C THR A 95 -26.51 -5.81 -3.47
N VAL A 96 -26.57 -4.76 -4.28
CA VAL A 96 -26.19 -3.39 -3.89
C VAL A 96 -26.89 -2.90 -2.60
N LYS A 97 -27.90 -3.64 -2.10
CA LYS A 97 -28.67 -3.37 -0.87
C LYS A 97 -28.11 -4.03 0.40
N GLY A 98 -26.79 -4.21 0.53
CA GLY A 98 -26.15 -4.15 1.88
C GLY A 98 -25.44 -5.40 2.43
N GLY A 99 -24.80 -6.21 1.60
CA GLY A 99 -23.85 -7.24 2.09
C GLY A 99 -22.39 -6.83 1.83
N THR A 100 -21.50 -7.02 2.80
CA THR A 100 -20.05 -6.88 2.61
C THR A 100 -19.33 -8.06 3.23
N LEU A 101 -18.18 -8.42 2.66
CA LEU A 101 -17.23 -9.34 3.28
C LEU A 101 -16.28 -8.52 4.14
N VAL A 102 -16.05 -8.94 5.37
CA VAL A 102 -15.19 -8.23 6.31
C VAL A 102 -14.08 -9.18 6.75
N SER A 103 -12.82 -8.73 6.69
CA SER A 103 -11.69 -9.56 7.11
C SER A 103 -11.73 -9.86 8.61
N SER A 104 -11.03 -10.90 9.06
CA SER A 104 -11.17 -11.42 10.43
C SER A 104 -10.88 -10.43 11.56
N ARG A 105 -10.01 -9.43 11.36
CA ARG A 105 -9.79 -8.33 12.33
C ARG A 105 -10.37 -7.00 11.85
N GLU A 106 -11.29 -7.06 10.89
CA GLU A 106 -11.99 -5.92 10.34
C GLU A 106 -11.09 -4.83 9.72
N THR A 107 -9.88 -5.20 9.27
CA THR A 107 -8.98 -4.27 8.59
C THR A 107 -9.52 -3.92 7.20
N PHE A 108 -9.97 -4.94 6.46
CA PHE A 108 -10.46 -4.80 5.09
C PHE A 108 -11.94 -5.15 5.00
N GLU A 109 -12.61 -4.50 4.05
CA GLU A 109 -13.99 -4.76 3.69
C GLU A 109 -14.10 -4.83 2.17
N ALA A 110 -14.90 -5.77 1.65
CA ALA A 110 -15.16 -5.95 0.24
C ALA A 110 -16.67 -5.90 -0.07
N GLY A 111 -17.02 -5.25 -1.17
CA GLY A 111 -18.42 -5.15 -1.60
C GLY A 111 -18.59 -4.27 -2.83
N PHE A 112 -19.85 -4.03 -3.23
CA PHE A 112 -20.14 -3.13 -4.34
C PHE A 112 -20.11 -1.67 -3.92
N PHE A 113 -19.58 -0.83 -4.81
CA PHE A 113 -19.55 0.61 -4.64
C PHE A 113 -19.81 1.32 -5.98
N ARG A 114 -20.16 2.61 -5.87
CA ARG A 114 -20.19 3.56 -6.99
C ARG A 114 -19.68 4.91 -6.52
N PHE A 115 -19.22 5.72 -7.45
CA PHE A 115 -18.93 7.13 -7.19
C PHE A 115 -20.21 7.97 -7.33
N ALA A 116 -20.29 9.06 -6.57
CA ALA A 116 -21.38 10.02 -6.69
C ALA A 116 -21.42 10.61 -8.11
N GLY A 117 -22.60 10.70 -8.70
CA GLY A 117 -22.76 11.19 -10.08
C GLY A 117 -22.34 10.19 -11.17
N ARG A 118 -21.93 8.96 -10.82
CA ARG A 118 -21.64 7.88 -11.76
C ARG A 118 -22.70 6.78 -11.68
N GLU A 119 -23.03 6.20 -12.84
CA GLU A 119 -23.97 5.08 -13.00
C GLU A 119 -23.29 3.71 -12.90
N SER A 120 -21.96 3.68 -13.02
CA SER A 120 -21.18 2.44 -13.00
C SER A 120 -20.95 1.93 -11.58
N TRP A 121 -21.21 0.64 -11.38
CA TRP A 121 -20.95 -0.09 -10.14
C TRP A 121 -19.78 -1.04 -10.27
N PHE A 122 -19.03 -1.16 -9.19
CA PHE A 122 -17.81 -1.94 -9.11
C PHE A 122 -17.78 -2.78 -7.84
N LEU A 123 -17.22 -3.98 -7.93
CA LEU A 123 -16.78 -4.76 -6.76
C LEU A 123 -15.38 -4.30 -6.39
N GLY A 124 -15.17 -3.92 -5.12
CA GLY A 124 -13.86 -3.51 -4.64
C GLY A 124 -13.57 -3.95 -3.22
N ILE A 125 -12.32 -3.77 -2.83
CA ILE A 125 -11.80 -3.96 -1.47
C ILE A 125 -11.28 -2.62 -0.98
N TRP A 126 -11.59 -2.25 0.25
CA TRP A 126 -11.12 -1.02 0.90
C TRP A 126 -10.76 -1.26 2.36
N TYR A 127 -10.06 -0.30 2.98
CA TYR A 127 -9.87 -0.28 4.43
C TYR A 127 -11.18 0.10 5.14
N LYS A 128 -11.66 -0.75 6.04
CA LYS A 128 -12.95 -0.54 6.74
C LYS A 128 -12.93 0.68 7.66
N ASN A 129 -11.85 0.82 8.43
CA ASN A 129 -11.75 1.77 9.55
C ASN A 129 -11.06 3.10 9.18
N VAL A 130 -11.01 3.44 7.89
CA VAL A 130 -10.53 4.75 7.40
C VAL A 130 -11.74 5.61 7.00
N PRO A 131 -11.92 6.82 7.57
CA PRO A 131 -13.10 7.67 7.31
C PRO A 131 -13.28 8.00 5.82
N GLU A 132 -12.17 8.26 5.13
CA GLU A 132 -12.16 8.49 3.69
C GLU A 132 -11.94 7.16 2.96
N ARG A 133 -12.95 6.73 2.21
CA ARG A 133 -12.98 5.40 1.61
C ARG A 133 -11.81 5.21 0.65
N THR A 134 -10.92 4.29 0.99
CA THR A 134 -9.68 4.04 0.26
C THR A 134 -9.74 2.66 -0.37
N TYR A 135 -10.04 2.61 -1.66
CA TYR A 135 -10.06 1.38 -2.44
C TYR A 135 -8.64 0.92 -2.77
N VAL A 136 -8.37 -0.37 -2.56
CA VAL A 136 -7.06 -1.01 -2.79
C VAL A 136 -7.10 -2.07 -3.87
N TRP A 137 -8.31 -2.49 -4.26
CA TRP A 137 -8.52 -3.44 -5.35
C TRP A 137 -9.93 -3.26 -5.93
N VAL A 138 -10.06 -3.49 -7.24
CA VAL A 138 -11.33 -3.39 -7.99
C VAL A 138 -11.40 -4.52 -9.03
N GLY A 139 -12.37 -5.41 -8.90
CA GLY A 139 -12.47 -6.62 -9.73
C GLY A 139 -12.91 -6.32 -11.15
N ASN A 140 -14.14 -5.84 -11.33
CA ASN A 140 -14.75 -5.63 -12.65
C ASN A 140 -14.41 -4.25 -13.26
N ARG A 141 -13.19 -3.77 -13.06
CA ARG A 141 -12.77 -2.46 -13.58
C ARG A 141 -12.75 -2.37 -15.11
N LYS A 142 -12.68 -3.49 -15.83
CA LYS A 142 -12.73 -3.54 -17.30
C LYS A 142 -14.16 -3.64 -17.84
N ASP A 143 -15.10 -4.10 -17.03
CA ASP A 143 -16.49 -4.34 -17.40
C ASP A 143 -17.41 -3.89 -16.26
N PRO A 144 -17.65 -2.56 -16.14
CA PRO A 144 -18.44 -1.98 -15.07
C PRO A 144 -19.91 -2.41 -15.16
N LEU A 145 -20.57 -2.59 -14.02
CA LEU A 145 -22.02 -2.83 -14.04
C LEU A 145 -22.76 -1.52 -14.27
N HIS A 146 -23.78 -1.53 -15.12
CA HIS A 146 -24.64 -0.37 -15.39
C HIS A 146 -25.97 -0.40 -14.64
N SER A 147 -26.03 -1.15 -13.54
CA SER A 147 -27.22 -1.21 -12.70
C SER A 147 -26.85 -1.54 -11.27
N SER A 148 -27.72 -1.14 -10.34
CA SER A 148 -27.58 -1.51 -8.93
C SER A 148 -27.98 -2.96 -8.64
N ASN A 149 -28.15 -3.81 -9.66
CA ASN A 149 -28.54 -5.20 -9.48
C ASN A 149 -27.39 -6.10 -9.96
N GLY A 150 -26.30 -6.08 -9.20
CA GLY A 150 -25.19 -7.03 -9.31
C GLY A 150 -25.28 -8.05 -8.18
N THR A 151 -24.91 -9.31 -8.45
CA THR A 151 -24.77 -10.37 -7.43
C THR A 151 -23.38 -11.00 -7.54
N LEU A 152 -22.65 -11.10 -6.43
CA LEU A 152 -21.38 -11.83 -6.38
C LEU A 152 -21.66 -13.30 -6.06
N GLU A 153 -21.18 -14.22 -6.89
CA GLU A 153 -21.38 -15.65 -6.68
C GLU A 153 -20.17 -16.48 -7.10
N ILE A 154 -20.07 -17.68 -6.53
CA ILE A 154 -19.16 -18.72 -6.98
C ILE A 154 -19.90 -19.51 -8.07
N TYR A 155 -19.42 -19.41 -9.31
CA TYR A 155 -19.98 -20.08 -10.47
C TYR A 155 -19.32 -21.44 -10.68
N ASP A 156 -20.16 -22.49 -10.76
CA ASP A 156 -19.76 -23.89 -10.92
C ASP A 156 -18.68 -24.35 -9.92
N ASP A 157 -18.58 -23.76 -8.72
CA ASP A 157 -17.53 -24.08 -7.74
C ASP A 157 -16.07 -23.87 -8.22
N HIS A 158 -15.89 -23.17 -9.34
CA HIS A 158 -14.61 -23.05 -10.05
C HIS A 158 -14.14 -21.61 -10.25
N GLU A 159 -15.05 -20.64 -10.16
CA GLU A 159 -14.79 -19.25 -10.56
C GLU A 159 -15.63 -18.28 -9.75
N LEU A 160 -15.08 -17.12 -9.44
CA LEU A 160 -15.81 -16.02 -8.81
C LEU A 160 -16.29 -15.02 -9.87
N VAL A 161 -17.60 -14.79 -9.97
CA VAL A 161 -18.21 -13.95 -11.00
C VAL A 161 -19.20 -12.96 -10.41
N ILE A 162 -19.50 -11.90 -11.16
CA ILE A 162 -20.61 -11.00 -10.86
C ILE A 162 -21.72 -11.25 -11.88
N ARG A 163 -22.94 -11.53 -11.43
CA ARG A 163 -24.12 -11.54 -12.30
C ARG A 163 -24.75 -10.16 -12.36
N ASP A 164 -24.97 -9.66 -13.56
CA ASP A 164 -25.71 -8.42 -13.79
C ASP A 164 -27.23 -8.62 -13.70
N LYS A 165 -28.01 -7.54 -13.92
CA LYS A 165 -29.48 -7.58 -13.95
C LYS A 165 -30.06 -8.53 -15.01
N SER A 166 -29.30 -8.79 -16.07
CA SER A 166 -29.65 -9.63 -17.21
C SER A 166 -29.21 -11.09 -17.00
N ASN A 167 -28.69 -11.41 -15.80
CA ASN A 167 -28.13 -12.70 -15.43
C ASN A 167 -26.85 -13.09 -16.20
N LEU A 168 -26.22 -12.11 -16.89
CA LEU A 168 -24.96 -12.25 -17.59
C LEU A 168 -23.80 -12.24 -16.59
N ALA A 169 -22.86 -13.17 -16.75
CA ALA A 169 -21.68 -13.27 -15.91
C ALA A 169 -20.60 -12.29 -16.38
N VAL A 170 -20.34 -11.26 -15.57
CA VAL A 170 -19.17 -10.38 -15.66
C VAL A 170 -18.02 -11.07 -14.94
N ARG A 171 -17.00 -11.45 -15.70
CA ARG A 171 -15.86 -12.25 -15.23
C ARG A 171 -14.70 -11.35 -14.83
N PHE A 172 -14.26 -11.47 -13.59
CA PHE A 172 -13.10 -10.75 -13.06
C PHE A 172 -12.06 -11.68 -12.41
N SER A 173 -12.40 -12.95 -12.22
CA SER A 173 -11.49 -14.00 -11.76
C SER A 173 -11.20 -14.99 -12.88
N THR A 174 -10.18 -15.83 -12.70
CA THR A 174 -9.85 -16.91 -13.64
C THR A 174 -10.47 -18.22 -13.17
N ARG A 175 -11.05 -18.98 -14.10
CA ARG A 175 -11.58 -20.32 -13.82
C ARG A 175 -10.45 -21.29 -13.49
N ASN A 176 -10.63 -22.08 -12.44
CA ASN A 176 -9.66 -23.14 -12.10
C ASN A 176 -9.99 -24.46 -12.83
N GLU A 177 -9.19 -24.79 -13.85
CA GLU A 177 -9.32 -26.02 -14.65
C GLU A 177 -8.82 -27.28 -13.92
N ARG A 178 -7.98 -27.15 -12.89
CA ARG A 178 -7.43 -28.32 -12.14
C ARG A 178 -8.49 -29.14 -11.43
N ARG A 179 -9.73 -28.64 -11.35
CA ARG A 179 -10.83 -29.24 -10.60
C ARG A 179 -11.82 -30.03 -11.46
N GLU A 180 -11.61 -30.15 -12.78
CA GLU A 180 -12.45 -31.03 -13.62
C GLU A 180 -12.44 -32.50 -13.14
N ASN A 181 -11.42 -32.91 -12.37
CA ASN A 181 -11.23 -34.28 -11.89
C ASN A 181 -11.28 -34.47 -10.35
N SER A 182 -11.70 -33.46 -9.56
CA SER A 182 -11.69 -33.57 -8.08
C SER A 182 -13.07 -33.85 -7.51
N SER A 183 -13.19 -34.79 -6.55
CA SER A 183 -14.44 -35.16 -5.87
C SER A 183 -14.85 -34.22 -4.72
N SER A 184 -14.05 -33.20 -4.39
CA SER A 184 -14.41 -32.16 -3.41
C SER A 184 -15.37 -31.16 -4.06
N THR A 185 -16.60 -31.06 -3.55
CA THR A 185 -17.70 -30.28 -4.15
C THR A 185 -17.86 -28.88 -3.59
N THR A 186 -17.06 -28.46 -2.61
CA THR A 186 -17.29 -27.18 -1.94
C THR A 186 -16.10 -26.26 -2.09
N THR A 187 -16.32 -25.09 -2.66
CA THR A 187 -15.39 -23.96 -2.69
C THR A 187 -15.92 -22.84 -1.81
N VAL A 188 -14.99 -22.08 -1.22
CA VAL A 188 -15.32 -20.81 -0.57
C VAL A 188 -14.52 -19.67 -1.16
N ALA A 189 -15.14 -18.50 -1.24
CA ALA A 189 -14.42 -17.25 -1.38
C ALA A 189 -14.22 -16.63 0.01
N GLN A 190 -13.03 -16.14 0.32
CA GLN A 190 -12.73 -15.57 1.64
C GLN A 190 -11.92 -14.29 1.49
N LEU A 191 -12.28 -13.25 2.24
CA LEU A 191 -11.47 -12.04 2.39
C LEU A 191 -10.47 -12.22 3.53
N LEU A 192 -9.20 -12.44 3.19
CA LEU A 192 -8.14 -12.61 4.18
C LEU A 192 -7.77 -11.28 4.84
N GLU A 193 -7.14 -11.37 6.01
CA GLU A 193 -6.76 -10.23 6.83
C GLU A 193 -5.64 -9.35 6.24
N ASN A 194 -4.88 -9.87 5.27
CA ASN A 194 -3.94 -9.07 4.48
C ASN A 194 -4.62 -8.34 3.30
N GLY A 195 -5.94 -8.49 3.13
CA GLY A 195 -6.72 -7.87 2.06
C GLY A 195 -6.81 -8.71 0.78
N ASN A 196 -6.26 -9.92 0.78
CA ASN A 196 -6.37 -10.84 -0.35
C ASN A 196 -7.73 -11.54 -0.35
N LEU A 197 -8.57 -11.24 -1.33
CA LEU A 197 -9.77 -12.04 -1.64
C LEU A 197 -9.33 -13.30 -2.40
N VAL A 198 -9.64 -14.47 -1.85
CA VAL A 198 -9.19 -15.77 -2.38
C VAL A 198 -10.36 -16.69 -2.66
N LEU A 199 -10.18 -17.61 -3.61
CA LEU A 199 -11.06 -18.75 -3.87
C LEU A 199 -10.29 -20.02 -3.52
N LYS A 200 -10.78 -20.85 -2.59
CA LYS A 200 -10.03 -21.99 -2.05
C LYS A 200 -10.92 -23.14 -1.58
N ASP A 201 -10.30 -24.29 -1.32
CA ASP A 201 -10.93 -25.34 -0.51
C ASP A 201 -11.11 -24.83 0.93
N PRO A 202 -12.30 -24.99 1.54
CA PRO A 202 -12.57 -24.53 2.90
C PRO A 202 -11.58 -25.02 3.95
N ASN A 203 -10.97 -26.19 3.74
CA ASN A 203 -10.07 -26.84 4.68
C ASN A 203 -8.59 -26.70 4.30
N ASN A 204 -8.26 -25.93 3.25
CA ASN A 204 -6.88 -25.70 2.83
C ASN A 204 -6.53 -24.21 2.90
N ASP A 205 -5.61 -23.88 3.82
CA ASP A 205 -5.08 -22.52 4.02
C ASP A 205 -3.73 -22.29 3.34
N ASN A 206 -3.20 -23.26 2.58
CA ASN A 206 -1.95 -23.10 1.86
C ASN A 206 -2.14 -22.16 0.64
N PRO A 207 -1.46 -21.00 0.58
CA PRO A 207 -1.63 -20.04 -0.51
C PRO A 207 -1.26 -20.57 -1.90
N GLU A 208 -0.37 -21.56 -1.98
CA GLU A 208 0.05 -22.18 -3.25
C GLU A 208 -1.05 -23.08 -3.86
N ASP A 209 -2.01 -23.52 -3.03
CA ASP A 209 -3.12 -24.38 -3.44
C ASP A 209 -4.42 -23.60 -3.70
N PHE A 210 -4.42 -22.28 -3.47
CA PHE A 210 -5.58 -21.44 -3.73
C PHE A 210 -5.91 -21.44 -5.24
N PHE A 211 -7.20 -21.58 -5.54
CA PHE A 211 -7.70 -21.65 -6.91
C PHE A 211 -7.61 -20.31 -7.63
N TRP A 212 -7.85 -19.21 -6.91
CA TRP A 212 -7.72 -17.85 -7.40
C TRP A 212 -7.39 -16.89 -6.26
N GLN A 213 -6.68 -15.79 -6.57
CA GLN A 213 -6.30 -14.77 -5.61
C GLN A 213 -6.35 -13.37 -6.25
N SER A 214 -6.98 -12.42 -5.58
CA SER A 214 -6.96 -11.01 -5.98
C SER A 214 -5.55 -10.43 -6.05
N PHE A 215 -4.63 -10.90 -5.20
CA PHE A 215 -3.23 -10.48 -5.21
C PHE A 215 -2.49 -10.85 -6.50
N HIS A 216 -2.99 -11.81 -7.27
CA HIS A 216 -2.43 -12.16 -8.57
C HIS A 216 -2.91 -11.24 -9.69
N GLU A 217 -3.96 -10.45 -9.46
CA GLU A 217 -4.54 -9.51 -10.43
C GLU A 217 -4.56 -8.09 -9.82
N PRO A 218 -3.38 -7.45 -9.68
CA PRO A 218 -3.27 -6.10 -9.14
C PRO A 218 -4.12 -5.08 -9.92
N THR A 219 -4.60 -4.06 -9.21
CA THR A 219 -5.19 -2.88 -9.85
C THR A 219 -4.17 -1.74 -9.91
N ASP A 220 -4.29 -0.75 -9.05
CA ASP A 220 -3.40 0.41 -8.96
C ASP A 220 -2.56 0.42 -7.68
N THR A 221 -2.76 -0.55 -6.79
CA THR A 221 -2.20 -0.57 -5.43
C THR A 221 -1.43 -1.86 -5.14
N ILE A 222 -0.32 -1.74 -4.41
CA ILE A 222 0.42 -2.84 -3.77
C ILE A 222 0.20 -2.75 -2.26
N LEU A 223 -0.27 -3.85 -1.68
CA LEU A 223 -0.39 -4.05 -0.24
C LEU A 223 0.81 -4.84 0.31
N PRO A 224 1.05 -4.80 1.63
CA PRO A 224 1.98 -5.72 2.28
C PRO A 224 1.65 -7.17 1.93
N GLU A 225 2.68 -8.03 1.88
CA GLU A 225 2.58 -9.46 1.50
C GLU A 225 2.19 -9.73 0.04
N MET A 226 1.71 -8.73 -0.70
CA MET A 226 1.43 -8.87 -2.12
C MET A 226 2.72 -9.07 -2.93
N LYS A 227 2.71 -10.07 -3.81
CA LYS A 227 3.84 -10.43 -4.68
C LYS A 227 3.53 -10.00 -6.11
N VAL A 228 4.15 -8.90 -6.55
CA VAL A 228 4.03 -8.41 -7.92
C VAL A 228 5.12 -9.06 -8.76
N LEU A 229 4.77 -10.00 -9.64
CA LEU A 229 5.74 -10.79 -10.39
C LEU A 229 6.52 -9.92 -11.39
N TRP A 230 7.85 -10.05 -11.39
CA TRP A 230 8.76 -9.10 -12.02
C TRP A 230 8.71 -9.11 -13.56
N ASN A 231 8.62 -10.27 -14.21
CA ASN A 231 8.94 -10.37 -15.66
C ASN A 231 7.99 -11.15 -16.59
N TYR A 232 6.97 -11.90 -16.15
CA TYR A 232 6.33 -12.86 -17.08
C TYR A 232 4.80 -12.94 -17.09
N GLN A 233 4.07 -12.18 -16.27
CA GLN A 233 2.63 -12.42 -16.12
C GLN A 233 1.72 -11.19 -16.27
N LYS A 234 2.19 -10.08 -16.86
CA LYS A 234 1.43 -8.81 -16.91
C LYS A 234 0.93 -8.35 -15.52
N LYS A 235 1.60 -8.77 -14.45
CA LYS A 235 1.28 -8.44 -13.06
C LYS A 235 2.03 -7.16 -12.70
N TYR A 236 1.44 -6.04 -13.09
CA TYR A 236 1.94 -4.70 -12.80
C TYR A 236 0.77 -3.79 -12.44
N LEU A 237 1.05 -2.64 -11.84
CA LEU A 237 -0.02 -1.70 -11.52
C LEU A 237 -0.47 -0.98 -12.77
N THR A 238 -1.77 -0.77 -12.90
CA THR A 238 -2.40 0.07 -13.91
C THR A 238 -3.23 1.13 -13.20
N SER A 239 -2.95 2.40 -13.47
CA SER A 239 -3.63 3.53 -12.82
C SER A 239 -5.13 3.46 -13.06
N TRP A 240 -5.89 4.17 -12.24
CA TRP A 240 -7.27 4.52 -12.58
C TRP A 240 -7.31 5.52 -13.74
N ARG A 241 -8.46 5.60 -14.42
CA ARG A 241 -8.67 6.55 -15.51
C ARG A 241 -8.87 7.97 -15.00
N ALA A 242 -9.51 8.12 -13.84
CA ALA A 242 -9.68 9.37 -13.12
C ALA A 242 -9.88 9.09 -11.61
N LEU A 243 -9.92 10.14 -10.79
CA LEU A 243 -10.18 10.02 -9.34
C LEU A 243 -11.47 9.25 -9.00
N ASP A 244 -12.50 9.41 -9.82
CA ASP A 244 -13.84 8.83 -9.64
C ASP A 244 -14.16 7.75 -10.69
N ASP A 245 -13.14 7.22 -11.35
CA ASP A 245 -13.30 6.22 -12.41
C ASP A 245 -12.20 5.15 -12.37
N PRO A 246 -12.49 3.99 -11.77
CA PRO A 246 -11.50 2.95 -11.51
C PRO A 246 -11.16 2.10 -12.75
N GLN A 247 -11.77 2.39 -13.90
CA GLN A 247 -11.41 1.77 -15.17
C GLN A 247 -9.90 1.93 -15.46
N PRO A 248 -9.29 1.03 -16.24
CA PRO A 248 -7.88 1.14 -16.62
C PRO A 248 -7.55 2.51 -17.23
N GLY A 249 -6.61 3.21 -16.60
CA GLY A 249 -6.06 4.47 -17.06
C GLY A 249 -4.88 4.31 -18.01
N ASN A 250 -4.19 5.41 -18.26
CA ASN A 250 -3.09 5.46 -19.22
C ASN A 250 -1.72 5.15 -18.62
N TYR A 251 -1.59 4.99 -17.31
CA TYR A 251 -0.27 4.80 -16.67
C TYR A 251 -0.12 3.39 -16.14
N VAL A 252 1.07 2.82 -16.32
CA VAL A 252 1.44 1.52 -15.77
C VAL A 252 2.76 1.61 -15.01
N PHE A 253 2.87 0.89 -13.89
CA PHE A 253 4.09 0.83 -13.08
C PHE A 253 4.61 -0.60 -13.03
N LYS A 254 5.78 -0.82 -13.62
CA LYS A 254 6.35 -2.16 -13.87
C LYS A 254 7.89 -2.12 -13.85
N SER A 255 8.50 -3.29 -14.00
CA SER A 255 9.93 -3.40 -14.29
C SER A 255 10.29 -2.64 -15.58
N GLY A 256 11.31 -1.78 -15.50
CA GLY A 256 11.81 -0.98 -16.61
C GLY A 256 12.94 -1.64 -17.41
N SER A 257 13.54 -2.73 -16.91
CA SER A 257 14.61 -3.44 -17.61
C SER A 257 14.65 -4.92 -17.20
N ALA A 258 14.85 -5.79 -18.19
CA ALA A 258 15.00 -7.22 -17.99
C ALA A 258 16.39 -7.60 -17.45
N GLU A 259 17.42 -6.84 -17.81
CA GLU A 259 18.82 -7.15 -17.52
C GLU A 259 19.30 -6.60 -16.18
N TYR A 260 18.68 -5.50 -15.71
CA TYR A 260 19.07 -4.87 -14.47
C TYR A 260 17.87 -4.27 -13.74
N PRO A 261 17.59 -4.63 -12.48
CA PRO A 261 16.38 -4.21 -11.80
C PRO A 261 16.21 -2.71 -11.68
N VAL A 262 15.18 -2.19 -12.34
CA VAL A 262 14.74 -0.80 -12.33
C VAL A 262 13.21 -0.80 -12.30
N LEU A 263 12.59 0.05 -11.48
CA LEU A 263 11.16 0.32 -11.54
C LEU A 263 10.90 1.57 -12.40
N ALA A 264 9.86 1.53 -13.20
CA ALA A 264 9.50 2.66 -14.06
C ALA A 264 7.99 2.80 -14.20
N THR A 265 7.55 4.06 -14.32
CA THR A 265 6.19 4.36 -14.73
C THR A 265 6.17 4.74 -16.20
N TRP A 266 5.24 4.16 -16.94
CA TRP A 266 5.09 4.35 -18.37
C TRP A 266 3.71 4.92 -18.68
N HIS A 267 3.67 5.94 -19.54
CA HIS A 267 2.46 6.45 -20.15
C HIS A 267 2.15 5.66 -21.42
N LYS A 268 0.93 5.15 -21.50
CA LYS A 268 0.38 4.28 -22.55
C LYS A 268 1.27 3.07 -22.88
N ASP A 269 2.01 2.59 -21.89
CA ASP A 269 2.97 1.49 -22.02
C ASP A 269 4.12 1.75 -23.02
N VAL A 270 4.35 3.00 -23.42
CA VAL A 270 5.31 3.37 -24.48
C VAL A 270 6.34 4.38 -24.01
N VAL A 271 5.92 5.41 -23.27
CA VAL A 271 6.80 6.53 -22.89
C VAL A 271 7.11 6.46 -21.41
N PRO A 272 8.37 6.27 -20.98
CA PRO A 272 8.72 6.32 -19.58
C PRO A 272 8.59 7.77 -19.08
N ILE A 273 7.95 7.94 -17.92
CA ILE A 273 7.76 9.26 -17.28
C ILE A 273 8.48 9.37 -15.94
N TYR A 274 8.83 8.24 -15.34
CA TYR A 274 9.57 8.14 -14.09
C TYR A 274 10.42 6.87 -14.12
N ARG A 275 11.61 6.95 -13.51
CA ARG A 275 12.51 5.82 -13.32
C ARG A 275 13.10 5.88 -11.91
N SER A 276 12.99 4.78 -11.18
CA SER A 276 13.51 4.67 -9.81
C SER A 276 15.04 4.66 -9.72
N GLY A 277 15.73 4.58 -10.85
CA GLY A 277 17.12 4.12 -10.85
C GLY A 277 17.24 2.63 -10.52
N PRO A 278 18.44 2.07 -10.69
CA PRO A 278 18.67 0.67 -10.45
C PRO A 278 18.66 0.28 -8.96
N TRP A 279 18.46 -1.01 -8.72
CA TRP A 279 18.63 -1.64 -7.41
C TRP A 279 20.10 -1.69 -7.01
N ASN A 280 20.42 -1.11 -5.85
CA ASN A 280 21.77 -1.14 -5.26
C ASN A 280 21.95 -2.28 -4.23
N GLY A 281 21.15 -3.35 -4.31
CA GLY A 281 21.20 -4.44 -3.33
C GLY A 281 20.63 -4.11 -1.96
N ASN A 282 19.88 -3.02 -1.81
CA ASN A 282 19.11 -2.72 -0.59
C ASN A 282 17.88 -1.85 -0.91
N LYS A 283 18.01 -0.92 -1.84
CA LYS A 283 16.88 -0.15 -2.38
C LYS A 283 17.09 0.20 -3.86
N PHE A 284 16.01 0.62 -4.53
CA PHE A 284 16.17 1.39 -5.76
C PHE A 284 16.67 2.77 -5.42
N ILE A 285 17.69 3.27 -6.12
CA ILE A 285 18.42 4.49 -5.73
C ILE A 285 17.48 5.68 -5.52
N GLY A 286 16.57 5.92 -6.47
CA GLY A 286 15.59 7.00 -6.46
C GLY A 286 14.23 6.64 -5.87
N ALA A 287 14.13 5.53 -5.13
CA ALA A 287 12.90 5.17 -4.42
C ALA A 287 13.18 4.98 -2.92
N PRO A 288 12.14 5.05 -2.06
CA PRO A 288 12.27 4.75 -0.65
C PRO A 288 12.69 3.28 -0.42
N PRO A 289 13.37 2.97 0.70
CA PRO A 289 13.79 1.61 1.06
C PRO A 289 12.62 0.72 1.53
N LEU A 290 11.46 0.79 0.86
CA LEU A 290 10.27 -0.02 1.16
C LEU A 290 10.18 -1.27 0.25
N PHE A 291 10.66 -1.15 -0.99
CA PHE A 291 10.56 -2.21 -1.97
C PHE A 291 11.56 -3.33 -1.66
N ARG A 292 11.16 -4.58 -1.84
CA ARG A 292 12.01 -5.76 -1.69
C ARG A 292 11.92 -6.63 -2.93
N LEU A 293 13.07 -7.17 -3.33
CA LEU A 293 13.18 -8.11 -4.44
C LEU A 293 13.47 -9.50 -3.89
N ALA A 294 12.68 -10.48 -4.31
CA ALA A 294 12.98 -11.89 -4.07
C ALA A 294 13.65 -12.49 -5.31
N TRP A 295 14.66 -13.33 -5.08
CA TRP A 295 15.51 -13.92 -6.11
C TRP A 295 15.47 -15.44 -6.07
N ILE A 296 15.45 -16.10 -7.24
CA ILE A 296 15.65 -17.54 -7.43
C ILE A 296 16.60 -17.71 -8.61
N ASP A 297 17.68 -18.49 -8.44
CA ASP A 297 18.67 -18.80 -9.49
C ASP A 297 19.11 -17.56 -10.29
N GLU A 298 19.48 -16.50 -9.58
CA GLU A 298 19.91 -15.19 -10.14
C GLU A 298 18.83 -14.41 -10.90
N GLN A 299 17.58 -14.88 -10.92
CA GLN A 299 16.43 -14.19 -11.52
C GLN A 299 15.52 -13.59 -10.45
N ILE A 300 14.96 -12.43 -10.74
CA ILE A 300 14.00 -11.78 -9.85
C ILE A 300 12.64 -12.45 -10.02
N LEU A 301 12.13 -12.99 -8.92
CA LEU A 301 10.84 -13.67 -8.89
C LEU A 301 9.69 -12.65 -8.72
N TYR A 302 9.75 -11.86 -7.66
CA TYR A 302 8.71 -10.89 -7.34
C TYR A 302 9.25 -9.65 -6.61
N LEU A 303 8.47 -8.58 -6.73
CA LEU A 303 8.55 -7.38 -5.94
C LEU A 303 7.50 -7.44 -4.83
N SER A 304 7.88 -7.08 -3.61
CA SER A 304 6.96 -6.84 -2.50
C SER A 304 7.30 -5.55 -1.77
N ILE A 305 6.44 -5.16 -0.83
CA ILE A 305 6.65 -4.00 0.03
C ILE A 305 6.70 -4.42 1.50
N THR A 306 7.57 -3.79 2.28
CA THR A 306 7.63 -3.99 3.73
C THR A 306 6.68 -3.08 4.47
N THR A 307 6.23 -3.53 5.64
CA THR A 307 5.51 -2.70 6.60
C THR A 307 6.44 -1.69 7.27
N THR A 308 5.88 -0.58 7.75
CA THR A 308 6.61 0.40 8.57
C THR A 308 6.87 -0.16 9.97
N GLU A 309 7.95 0.27 10.63
CA GLU A 309 8.40 -0.22 11.96
C GLU A 309 7.29 -0.22 13.03
N ASN A 310 6.32 0.70 12.94
CA ASN A 310 5.23 0.83 13.91
C ASN A 310 3.99 -0.04 13.61
N LYS A 311 4.06 -0.98 12.67
CA LYS A 311 2.92 -1.82 12.22
C LYS A 311 1.70 -1.03 11.71
N SER A 312 1.87 0.25 11.36
CA SER A 312 0.84 1.05 10.70
C SER A 312 0.51 0.46 9.31
N TYR A 313 -0.75 0.57 8.89
CA TYR A 313 -1.15 0.18 7.54
C TYR A 313 -0.34 0.98 6.54
N THR A 314 0.20 0.30 5.52
CA THR A 314 1.01 0.92 4.47
C THR A 314 0.53 0.43 3.12
N ARG A 315 0.67 1.27 2.10
CA ARG A 315 0.36 0.91 0.71
C ARG A 315 1.17 1.74 -0.27
N VAL A 316 1.44 1.17 -1.42
CA VAL A 316 1.98 1.90 -2.58
C VAL A 316 0.89 1.95 -3.65
N GLN A 317 0.57 3.13 -4.16
CA GLN A 317 -0.48 3.32 -5.17
C GLN A 317 0.06 4.11 -6.37
N LEU A 318 -0.32 3.70 -7.57
CA LEU A 318 -0.16 4.44 -8.82
C LEU A 318 -1.42 5.27 -9.07
N ASP A 319 -1.32 6.59 -8.97
CA ASP A 319 -2.47 7.46 -9.19
C ASP A 319 -2.80 7.65 -10.69
N HIS A 320 -3.95 8.27 -10.95
CA HIS A 320 -4.45 8.57 -12.30
C HIS A 320 -3.59 9.58 -13.08
N GLU A 321 -2.65 10.28 -12.43
CA GLU A 321 -1.72 11.23 -13.05
C GLU A 321 -0.37 10.57 -13.38
N GLY A 322 -0.19 9.29 -13.01
CA GLY A 322 1.04 8.54 -13.25
C GLY A 322 2.09 8.66 -12.16
N SER A 323 1.73 9.18 -10.98
CA SER A 323 2.65 9.24 -9.85
C SER A 323 2.48 8.03 -8.94
N VAL A 324 3.59 7.40 -8.58
CA VAL A 324 3.63 6.33 -7.58
C VAL A 324 3.80 6.97 -6.21
N ARG A 325 2.92 6.63 -5.27
CA ARG A 325 2.88 7.25 -3.93
C ARG A 325 2.91 6.18 -2.86
N HIS A 326 3.68 6.43 -1.81
CA HIS A 326 3.69 5.62 -0.60
C HIS A 326 2.90 6.34 0.48
N TYR A 327 1.92 5.63 1.04
CA TYR A 327 1.10 6.12 2.14
C TYR A 327 1.30 5.26 3.39
N SER A 328 1.36 5.91 4.55
CA SER A 328 1.28 5.28 5.86
C SER A 328 0.03 5.77 6.58
N SER A 329 -0.67 4.88 7.24
CA SER A 329 -1.86 5.21 8.01
C SER A 329 -1.46 5.83 9.34
N ASN A 330 -1.99 7.02 9.60
CA ASN A 330 -1.87 7.69 10.88
C ASN A 330 -3.03 7.29 11.78
N GLN A 331 -2.76 6.40 12.74
CA GLN A 331 -3.81 5.88 13.62
C GLN A 331 -4.46 6.96 14.50
N ARG A 332 -3.72 8.04 14.83
CA ARG A 332 -4.25 9.13 15.66
C ARG A 332 -5.26 9.98 14.89
N SER A 333 -4.94 10.37 13.65
CA SER A 333 -5.82 11.18 12.81
C SER A 333 -6.82 10.34 12.00
N ARG A 334 -6.63 9.02 11.95
CA ARG A 334 -7.32 8.08 11.06
C ARG A 334 -7.24 8.48 9.58
N LYS A 335 -6.13 9.11 9.16
CA LYS A 335 -5.90 9.57 7.78
C LYS A 335 -4.65 8.91 7.18
N TRP A 336 -4.50 9.05 5.87
CA TRP A 336 -3.29 8.68 5.16
C TRP A 336 -2.29 9.83 5.14
N ASP A 337 -1.09 9.57 5.65
CA ASP A 337 0.04 10.48 5.50
C ASP A 337 0.87 10.01 4.29
N GLN A 338 0.99 10.87 3.28
CA GLN A 338 1.86 10.61 2.13
C GLN A 338 3.33 10.72 2.57
N GLN A 339 4.05 9.60 2.53
CA GLN A 339 5.44 9.52 2.96
C GLN A 339 6.42 9.83 1.82
N TRP A 340 6.04 9.45 0.60
CA TRP A 340 6.89 9.62 -0.59
C TRP A 340 6.04 9.61 -1.87
N SER A 341 6.53 10.28 -2.92
CA SER A 341 5.96 10.18 -4.26
C SER A 341 7.04 10.34 -5.34
N SER A 342 6.85 9.61 -6.45
CA SER A 342 7.74 9.58 -7.62
C SER A 342 7.71 10.85 -8.48
N SER A 343 7.00 11.89 -8.05
CA SER A 343 6.84 13.16 -8.78
C SER A 343 6.91 14.38 -7.86
N LEU A 344 7.43 14.23 -6.63
CA LEU A 344 7.54 15.33 -5.67
C LEU A 344 8.52 16.42 -6.14
N GLU A 345 9.56 16.05 -6.89
CA GLU A 345 10.57 17.00 -7.32
C GLU A 345 10.67 17.07 -8.85
N GLN A 346 11.04 18.25 -9.34
CA GLN A 346 11.18 18.54 -10.76
C GLN A 346 12.23 17.67 -11.48
N CYS A 347 13.15 17.05 -10.73
CA CYS A 347 14.18 16.14 -11.25
C CYS A 347 13.75 14.66 -11.27
N ASP A 348 12.59 14.30 -10.72
CA ASP A 348 12.07 12.91 -10.77
C ASP A 348 11.52 12.54 -12.15
N LEU A 349 11.09 13.53 -12.93
CA LEU A 349 10.55 13.30 -14.27
C LEU A 349 11.63 12.77 -15.21
N TYR A 350 11.30 11.70 -15.91
CA TYR A 350 12.19 11.06 -16.88
C TYR A 350 12.64 12.06 -17.94
N TYR A 351 13.93 12.02 -18.29
CA TYR A 351 14.51 12.88 -19.32
C TYR A 351 14.41 14.37 -18.98
N SER A 352 14.46 14.69 -17.69
CA SER A 352 14.38 16.07 -17.19
C SER A 352 15.44 17.00 -17.78
N CYS A 353 16.64 16.51 -18.06
CA CYS A 353 17.74 17.26 -18.64
C CYS A 353 18.18 16.62 -19.95
N THR A 354 18.79 17.42 -20.83
CA THR A 354 19.34 16.94 -22.10
C THR A 354 20.37 15.83 -21.90
N PRO A 355 20.63 14.99 -22.91
CA PRO A 355 21.67 13.97 -22.83
C PRO A 355 23.03 14.52 -22.38
N ASN A 356 23.74 13.72 -21.59
CA ASN A 356 25.01 14.04 -20.94
C ASN A 356 24.97 15.21 -19.94
N ALA A 357 23.78 15.56 -19.45
CA ALA A 357 23.57 16.42 -18.31
C ALA A 357 22.97 15.62 -17.15
N TYR A 358 23.10 16.13 -15.93
CA TYR A 358 22.37 15.64 -14.77
C TYR A 358 21.49 16.75 -14.19
N CYS A 359 20.40 16.32 -13.56
CA CYS A 359 19.48 17.21 -12.84
C CYS A 359 19.91 17.33 -11.38
N SER A 360 20.01 18.56 -10.88
CA SER A 360 20.23 18.88 -9.47
C SER A 360 19.10 19.79 -8.98
N VAL A 361 18.71 19.64 -7.72
CA VAL A 361 17.76 20.55 -7.06
C VAL A 361 18.58 21.50 -6.19
N VAL A 362 18.57 22.79 -6.54
CA VAL A 362 19.28 23.84 -5.81
C VAL A 362 18.26 24.90 -5.42
N SER A 363 18.12 25.18 -4.12
CA SER A 363 17.17 26.18 -3.60
C SER A 363 15.74 26.00 -4.15
N SER A 364 15.25 24.75 -4.16
CA SER A 364 13.92 24.36 -4.67
C SER A 364 13.69 24.60 -6.17
N SER A 365 14.75 24.88 -6.94
CA SER A 365 14.70 25.02 -8.39
C SER A 365 15.51 23.92 -9.06
N LYS A 366 14.98 23.38 -10.16
CA LYS A 366 15.71 22.47 -11.02
C LYS A 366 16.83 23.19 -11.76
N VAL A 367 18.02 22.59 -11.72
CA VAL A 367 19.18 23.00 -12.51
C VAL A 367 19.67 21.79 -13.31
N CYS A 368 19.95 22.01 -14.60
CA CYS A 368 20.58 21.01 -15.45
C CYS A 368 22.05 21.39 -15.67
N GLU A 369 22.96 20.51 -15.27
CA GLU A 369 24.40 20.72 -15.37
C GLU A 369 25.02 19.69 -16.29
N CYS A 370 25.91 20.13 -17.19
CA CYS A 370 26.66 19.19 -18.02
C CYS A 370 27.60 18.35 -17.17
N ILE A 371 27.62 17.04 -17.43
CA ILE A 371 28.52 16.10 -16.76
C ILE A 371 29.99 16.48 -17.04
N PRO A 372 30.94 16.22 -16.14
CA PRO A 372 32.36 16.45 -16.39
C PRO A 372 32.85 15.87 -17.72
N GLY A 373 33.62 16.68 -18.46
CA GLY A 373 34.06 16.36 -19.83
C GLY A 373 33.09 16.82 -20.93
N PHE A 374 31.89 17.26 -20.57
CA PHE A 374 30.91 17.86 -21.47
C PHE A 374 30.75 19.36 -21.19
N GLY A 375 30.33 20.10 -22.21
CA GLY A 375 30.08 21.53 -22.16
C GLY A 375 28.81 21.87 -22.93
N LEU A 376 28.14 22.94 -22.50
CA LEU A 376 26.90 23.38 -23.13
C LEU A 376 27.22 23.98 -24.49
N ASN A 377 26.62 23.42 -25.54
CA ASN A 377 26.54 24.09 -26.83
C ASN A 377 25.41 25.11 -26.76
N VAL A 378 25.74 26.41 -26.79
CA VAL A 378 24.76 27.49 -26.62
C VAL A 378 23.70 27.49 -27.74
N THR A 379 24.06 27.04 -28.94
CA THR A 379 23.16 27.01 -30.09
C THR A 379 22.14 25.89 -29.97
N THR A 380 22.58 24.65 -29.65
CA THR A 380 21.67 23.50 -29.53
C THR A 380 21.07 23.33 -28.14
N LYS A 381 21.63 24.04 -27.14
CA LYS A 381 21.33 23.89 -25.71
C LYS A 381 21.60 22.47 -25.17
N GLU A 382 22.49 21.73 -25.81
CA GLU A 382 22.83 20.35 -25.43
C GLU A 382 24.23 20.25 -24.83
N CYS A 383 24.45 19.25 -23.98
CA CYS A 383 25.76 18.93 -23.45
C CYS A 383 26.55 18.04 -24.42
N VAL A 384 27.53 18.66 -25.09
CA VAL A 384 28.43 18.01 -26.05
C VAL A 384 29.81 17.80 -25.45
N ARG A 385 30.55 16.79 -25.92
CA ARG A 385 31.91 16.53 -25.43
C ARG A 385 32.80 17.73 -25.70
N LYS A 386 33.54 18.19 -24.69
CA LYS A 386 34.49 19.31 -24.82
C LYS A 386 35.69 18.96 -25.72
N LYS A 387 36.15 17.72 -25.63
CA LYS A 387 37.26 17.18 -26.42
C LYS A 387 36.97 15.72 -26.75
N ASN A 388 37.32 15.30 -27.96
CA ASN A 388 37.30 13.90 -28.34
C ASN A 388 38.47 13.19 -27.64
N GLY A 389 38.17 12.12 -26.89
CA GLY A 389 39.18 11.29 -26.25
C GLY A 389 39.81 10.34 -27.27
N ILE A 390 41.10 10.01 -27.08
CA ILE A 390 41.77 8.96 -27.85
C ILE A 390 41.40 7.62 -27.22
N CYS A 391 40.80 6.70 -27.98
CA CYS A 391 40.53 5.36 -27.46
C CYS A 391 41.84 4.66 -27.06
N ASN A 392 41.84 3.94 -25.94
CA ASN A 392 43.00 3.24 -25.37
C ASN A 392 44.17 4.13 -24.87
N GLY A 393 44.15 5.44 -25.13
CA GLY A 393 45.06 6.40 -24.51
C GLY A 393 44.85 6.54 -23.00
N ASP A 394 45.57 7.46 -22.35
CA ASP A 394 45.38 7.80 -20.93
C ASP A 394 44.06 8.54 -20.72
N ASN A 395 42.96 7.80 -20.89
CA ASN A 395 41.63 8.31 -20.60
C ASN A 395 41.50 8.47 -19.09
N HIS A 396 41.18 9.69 -18.69
CA HIS A 396 40.86 10.05 -17.33
C HIS A 396 39.37 9.79 -17.11
N PHE A 397 39.05 9.22 -15.97
CA PHE A 397 37.66 9.08 -15.54
C PHE A 397 37.39 10.13 -14.48
N SER A 398 36.42 10.99 -14.73
CA SER A 398 35.95 11.95 -13.73
C SER A 398 34.89 11.26 -12.88
N LEU A 399 35.06 11.35 -11.57
CA LEU A 399 34.09 10.88 -10.60
C LEU A 399 33.00 11.93 -10.42
N ILE A 400 31.74 11.50 -10.49
CA ILE A 400 30.59 12.23 -9.98
C ILE A 400 29.89 11.33 -8.96
N SER A 401 29.76 11.82 -7.73
CA SER A 401 29.22 11.05 -6.62
C SER A 401 27.74 11.32 -6.42
N LYS A 402 27.07 10.43 -5.67
CA LYS A 402 25.68 10.62 -5.23
C LYS A 402 24.67 10.76 -6.38
N MET A 403 24.81 9.90 -7.38
CA MET A 403 23.98 9.95 -8.59
C MET A 403 22.88 8.89 -8.57
N ASN A 404 21.70 9.24 -9.10
CA ASN A 404 20.86 8.27 -9.80
C ASN A 404 21.55 7.91 -11.12
N LEU A 405 21.90 6.63 -11.27
CA LEU A 405 22.67 6.14 -12.41
C LEU A 405 21.88 6.30 -13.72
N PRO A 406 22.54 6.45 -14.89
CA PRO A 406 21.85 6.69 -16.16
C PRO A 406 20.87 5.57 -16.52
N ASP A 407 19.99 5.85 -17.49
CA ASP A 407 19.12 4.84 -18.09
C ASP A 407 19.90 3.58 -18.51
N THR A 408 19.27 2.43 -18.30
CA THR A 408 19.84 1.09 -18.51
C THR A 408 19.66 0.55 -19.93
N TYR A 409 19.10 1.31 -20.89
CA TYR A 409 18.87 0.82 -22.26
C TYR A 409 20.15 0.39 -23.01
N LYS A 410 21.32 0.99 -22.70
CA LYS A 410 22.63 0.65 -23.30
C LYS A 410 23.66 0.28 -22.25
N VAL A 411 23.26 -0.59 -21.34
CA VAL A 411 24.09 -1.05 -20.22
C VAL A 411 24.71 -2.40 -20.52
N LYS A 412 25.90 -2.67 -19.97
CA LYS A 412 26.50 -4.01 -19.93
C LYS A 412 26.88 -4.34 -18.48
N PRO A 413 26.19 -5.29 -17.82
CA PRO A 413 26.56 -5.75 -16.49
C PRO A 413 27.68 -6.79 -16.56
N TYR A 414 28.66 -6.69 -15.66
CA TYR A 414 29.75 -7.64 -15.46
C TYR A 414 29.75 -8.11 -14.00
N LEU A 415 28.98 -9.17 -13.74
CA LEU A 415 28.71 -9.67 -12.38
C LEU A 415 29.97 -10.18 -11.66
N SER A 416 30.90 -10.79 -12.39
CA SER A 416 32.15 -11.32 -11.81
C SER A 416 33.20 -10.24 -11.51
N ILE A 417 32.97 -8.99 -11.90
CA ILE A 417 33.95 -7.90 -11.80
C ILE A 417 33.63 -7.02 -10.60
N THR A 418 34.32 -7.28 -9.49
CA THR A 418 34.06 -6.64 -8.19
C THR A 418 34.96 -5.44 -7.89
N LYS A 419 36.07 -5.28 -8.63
CA LYS A 419 37.11 -4.28 -8.36
C LYS A 419 36.96 -3.06 -9.29
N PRO A 420 36.93 -1.81 -8.76
CA PRO A 420 36.87 -0.60 -9.59
C PRO A 420 37.97 -0.51 -10.66
N LYS A 421 39.20 -0.94 -10.34
CA LYS A 421 40.32 -0.94 -11.29
C LYS A 421 40.09 -1.86 -12.49
N GLN A 422 39.42 -3.00 -12.31
CA GLN A 422 39.09 -3.92 -13.39
C GLN A 422 37.97 -3.35 -14.27
N CYS A 423 36.91 -2.80 -13.66
CA CYS A 423 35.82 -2.15 -14.39
C CYS A 423 36.32 -0.96 -15.22
N ARG A 424 37.22 -0.14 -14.63
CA ARG A 424 37.93 0.93 -15.34
C ARG A 424 38.69 0.40 -16.56
N LYS A 425 39.38 -0.73 -16.43
CA LYS A 425 40.13 -1.34 -17.54
C LYS A 425 39.18 -1.80 -18.65
N ILE A 426 38.06 -2.43 -18.31
CA ILE A 426 37.03 -2.86 -19.28
C ILE A 426 36.51 -1.64 -20.06
N CYS A 427 36.04 -0.60 -19.36
CA CYS A 427 35.54 0.61 -20.01
C CYS A 427 36.64 1.38 -20.77
N ARG A 428 37.92 1.27 -20.37
CA ARG A 428 39.05 1.87 -21.11
C ARG A 428 39.27 1.23 -22.47
N TRP A 429 39.14 -0.10 -22.56
CA TRP A 429 39.35 -0.86 -23.80
C TRP A 429 38.13 -0.92 -24.71
N ASP A 430 36.92 -0.73 -24.16
CA ASP A 430 35.72 -0.52 -24.96
C ASP A 430 35.65 0.96 -25.41
N CYS A 431 35.93 1.23 -26.68
CA CYS A 431 35.88 2.58 -27.25
C CYS A 431 34.48 3.20 -27.25
N SER A 432 33.43 2.37 -27.16
CA SER A 432 32.05 2.84 -27.07
C SER A 432 31.63 3.21 -25.64
N CYS A 433 32.41 2.77 -24.64
CA CYS A 433 32.10 3.02 -23.24
C CYS A 433 32.25 4.51 -22.88
N THR A 434 31.18 5.07 -22.31
CA THR A 434 31.11 6.48 -21.91
C THR A 434 31.18 6.67 -20.41
N ALA A 435 30.69 5.71 -19.62
CA ALA A 435 30.82 5.71 -18.17
C ALA A 435 30.79 4.30 -17.59
N TYR A 436 31.25 4.17 -16.34
CA TYR A 436 31.08 2.95 -15.57
C TYR A 436 30.77 3.26 -14.11
N THR A 437 30.22 2.29 -13.40
CA THR A 437 30.12 2.29 -11.94
C THR A 437 30.48 0.92 -11.38
N ILE A 438 30.72 0.88 -10.07
CA ILE A 438 30.67 -0.35 -9.30
C ILE A 438 29.39 -0.28 -8.48
N SER A 439 28.38 -1.05 -8.89
CA SER A 439 27.22 -1.27 -8.05
C SER A 439 27.63 -2.17 -6.90
N ILE A 440 27.35 -1.73 -5.67
CA ILE A 440 27.58 -2.53 -4.47
C ILE A 440 26.21 -3.00 -4.03
N SER A 441 26.02 -4.31 -3.93
CA SER A 441 24.88 -4.86 -3.23
C SER A 441 25.12 -4.73 -1.73
N LEU A 442 24.32 -3.93 -1.05
CA LEU A 442 24.47 -3.72 0.40
C LEU A 442 24.03 -4.94 1.22
N GLU A 443 23.10 -5.77 0.72
CA GLU A 443 22.66 -7.01 1.36
C GLU A 443 23.72 -8.11 1.35
N THR A 444 24.42 -8.28 0.22
CA THR A 444 25.38 -9.38 0.02
C THR A 444 26.84 -8.94 0.10
N GLY A 445 27.10 -7.63 0.10
CA GLY A 445 28.45 -7.06 -0.04
C GLY A 445 29.06 -7.27 -1.42
N ASN A 446 28.37 -7.97 -2.34
CA ASN A 446 28.85 -8.26 -3.68
C ASN A 446 28.93 -6.98 -4.50
N ARG A 447 29.95 -6.90 -5.34
CA ARG A 447 30.19 -5.75 -6.21
C ARG A 447 30.08 -6.18 -7.65
N SER A 448 29.34 -5.45 -8.46
CA SER A 448 29.24 -5.71 -9.90
C SER A 448 29.64 -4.46 -10.68
N CYS A 449 30.38 -4.67 -11.75
CA CYS A 449 30.74 -3.61 -12.68
C CYS A 449 29.62 -3.41 -13.68
N ILE A 450 29.30 -2.15 -13.96
CA ILE A 450 28.28 -1.79 -14.92
C ILE A 450 28.87 -0.70 -15.82
N THR A 451 28.79 -0.90 -17.12
CA THR A 451 29.27 0.08 -18.11
C THR A 451 28.13 0.57 -18.99
N TRP A 452 28.20 1.83 -19.40
CA TRP A 452 27.28 2.48 -20.33
C TRP A 452 27.99 2.85 -21.62
N SER A 453 27.23 2.82 -22.72
CA SER A 453 27.70 3.25 -24.04
C SER A 453 26.80 4.30 -24.65
N GLY A 454 27.37 5.23 -25.42
CA GLY A 454 26.64 6.33 -26.04
C GLY A 454 26.23 7.43 -25.05
N HIS A 455 25.11 8.10 -25.36
CA HIS A 455 24.58 9.19 -24.54
C HIS A 455 24.14 8.70 -23.16
N LEU A 456 24.53 9.43 -22.12
CA LEU A 456 24.06 9.20 -20.76
C LEU A 456 22.78 10.03 -20.57
N VAL A 457 21.66 9.38 -20.27
CA VAL A 457 20.36 10.04 -20.15
C VAL A 457 19.74 9.76 -18.79
N ASP A 458 18.84 10.65 -18.36
CA ASP A 458 18.07 10.52 -17.12
C ASP A 458 18.93 10.43 -15.84
N LEU A 459 19.94 11.31 -15.74
CA LEU A 459 20.78 11.41 -14.55
C LEU A 459 20.23 12.45 -13.58
N ARG A 460 20.38 12.16 -12.29
CA ARG A 460 20.07 13.07 -11.19
C ARG A 460 21.13 12.99 -10.11
N SER A 461 21.43 14.10 -9.46
CA SER A 461 22.23 14.13 -8.23
C SER A 461 21.33 14.20 -7.00
N TYR A 462 21.71 13.52 -5.93
CA TYR A 462 21.11 13.69 -4.60
C TYR A 462 22.09 14.37 -3.65
N SER A 463 21.57 15.01 -2.59
CA SER A 463 22.40 15.66 -1.56
C SER A 463 23.17 14.63 -0.72
N ASP A 464 22.52 13.53 -0.34
CA ASP A 464 23.00 12.65 0.74
C ASP A 464 23.11 11.17 0.35
N GLU A 465 22.60 10.77 -0.82
CA GLU A 465 22.53 9.37 -1.24
C GLU A 465 22.85 9.16 -2.73
N GLY A 466 22.81 7.93 -3.20
CA GLY A 466 23.11 7.57 -4.60
C GLY A 466 24.44 6.85 -4.77
N VAL A 467 24.85 6.70 -6.03
CA VAL A 467 26.00 5.87 -6.41
C VAL A 467 27.00 6.69 -7.23
N ASP A 468 28.28 6.39 -7.03
CA ASP A 468 29.38 6.97 -7.78
C ASP A 468 29.34 6.57 -9.26
N LEU A 469 29.41 7.53 -10.17
CA LEU A 469 29.53 7.30 -11.61
C LEU A 469 30.87 7.84 -12.12
N TYR A 470 31.61 7.01 -12.84
CA TYR A 470 32.91 7.34 -13.43
C TYR A 470 32.74 7.60 -14.91
N VAL A 471 32.87 8.86 -15.32
CA VAL A 471 32.61 9.30 -16.69
C VAL A 471 33.91 9.44 -17.45
N ARG A 472 33.97 8.86 -18.65
CA ARG A 472 35.14 8.94 -19.53
C ARG A 472 35.30 10.37 -20.04
N THR A 473 36.44 10.98 -19.73
CA THR A 473 36.84 12.32 -20.17
C THR A 473 38.13 12.28 -20.97
N ALA A 474 38.36 13.29 -21.81
CA ALA A 474 39.64 13.48 -22.47
C ALA A 474 40.70 13.85 -21.43
N GLY A 475 41.90 13.30 -21.54
CA GLY A 475 42.98 13.64 -20.62
C GLY A 475 43.35 15.13 -20.68
N ARG A 476 43.88 15.65 -19.55
CA ARG A 476 44.57 16.95 -19.57
C ARG A 476 45.76 16.78 -20.49
N GLY A 477 45.67 17.32 -21.71
CA GLY A 477 46.88 17.58 -22.48
C GLY A 477 47.80 18.44 -21.62
N SER A 478 49.07 18.03 -21.50
CA SER A 478 50.13 18.88 -20.97
C SER A 478 49.98 20.25 -21.64
N SER A 479 49.55 21.26 -20.89
CA SER A 479 49.80 22.63 -21.26
C SER A 479 51.31 22.80 -21.13
N ASN A 480 52.02 22.62 -22.24
CA ASN A 480 53.41 23.06 -22.35
C ASN A 480 53.38 24.58 -22.21
N ASN A 481 53.67 25.06 -21.00
CA ASN A 481 54.21 26.40 -20.79
C ASN A 481 55.73 26.32 -20.97
#